data_AF-R7JA22-F1
#
_entry.id   AF-R7JA22-F1
#
_cell.length_a   1.000
_cell.length_b   1.000
_cell.length_c   1.000
_cell.angle_alpha   90.00
_cell.angle_beta   90.00
_cell.angle_gamma   90.00
#
_symmetry.space_group_name_H-M   'P 1'
#
loop_
_entity.id
_entity.type
_entity.pdbx_description
1 polymer ?
#
loop_
_entity_poly.entity_id
_entity_poly.type
_entity_poly.pdbx_seq_one_letter_code
_entity_poly.pdbx_strand_id
1 'polypeptide(L)'
;MRRLKGFTLTELMVALAVIGILVAVVTPTIMKTRPNKNKMMIKKTFYTTEQIVATLINDARLYPDMREACDSEWLANNTETDDMYCAWGFDYDNKISYEGETYEGDTKFEGLFKSRLNVKAGTDDVFYTTDGVKWDLSGTKGAWDPGYTSGPQDAGIGEILIDVNGDDPPNARQSAASADDFDQYVIEVMANGKLKIAEEDTKAIEYVTINTSIRDAL
;
A
#
# COMPACT_ATOMS: atom_id res chain seq x y z
N MET A 1 -15.85 -15.81 62.40
CA MET A 1 -16.08 -14.97 61.20
C MET A 1 -15.16 -13.76 61.27
N ARG A 2 -14.22 -13.63 60.33
CA ARG A 2 -13.28 -12.51 60.27
C ARG A 2 -14.00 -11.33 59.62
N ARG A 3 -14.27 -10.24 60.37
CA ARG A 3 -14.88 -9.03 59.82
C ARG A 3 -13.89 -8.35 58.88
N LEU A 4 -14.22 -8.26 57.60
CA LEU A 4 -13.51 -7.40 56.66
C LEU A 4 -13.81 -5.95 57.05
N LYS A 5 -12.79 -5.16 57.38
CA LYS A 5 -12.95 -3.73 57.64
C LYS A 5 -13.33 -3.05 56.32
N GLY A 6 -14.47 -2.37 56.29
CA GLY A 6 -14.86 -1.55 55.14
C GLY A 6 -13.93 -0.35 54.97
N PHE A 7 -13.65 -0.01 53.72
CA PHE A 7 -12.83 1.16 53.36
C PHE A 7 -13.47 2.45 53.88
N THR A 8 -12.63 3.34 54.40
CA THR A 8 -13.10 4.64 54.90
C THR A 8 -13.32 5.61 53.75
N LEU A 9 -14.28 6.53 53.90
CA LEU A 9 -14.56 7.55 52.88
C LEU A 9 -13.33 8.42 52.58
N THR A 10 -12.51 8.70 53.59
CA THR A 10 -11.26 9.45 53.45
C THR A 10 -10.22 8.72 52.58
N GLU A 11 -10.12 7.39 52.71
CA GLU A 11 -9.21 6.56 51.90
C GLU A 11 -9.61 6.59 50.42
N LEU A 12 -10.92 6.58 50.12
CA LEU A 12 -11.43 6.76 48.77
C LEU A 12 -11.11 8.14 48.20
N MET A 13 -11.26 9.21 49.00
CA MET A 13 -10.96 10.57 48.57
C MET A 13 -9.47 10.77 48.26
N VAL A 14 -8.60 10.24 49.11
CA VAL A 14 -7.15 10.31 48.88
C VAL A 14 -6.77 9.49 47.64
N ALA A 15 -7.35 8.31 47.45
CA ALA A 15 -7.08 7.48 46.26
C ALA A 15 -7.48 8.19 44.96
N LEU A 16 -8.67 8.79 44.89
CA LEU A 16 -9.12 9.54 43.72
C LEU A 16 -8.27 10.79 43.46
N ALA A 17 -7.84 11.50 44.51
CA ALA A 17 -6.95 12.65 44.38
C ALA A 17 -5.59 12.24 43.79
N VAL A 18 -5.01 11.13 44.26
CA VAL A 18 -3.75 10.61 43.73
C VAL A 18 -3.90 10.16 42.28
N ILE A 19 -4.99 9.46 41.92
CA ILE A 19 -5.26 9.07 40.52
C ILE A 19 -5.39 10.31 39.63
N GLY A 20 -6.08 11.36 40.09
CA GLY A 20 -6.23 12.60 39.33
C GLY A 20 -4.89 13.27 39.01
N ILE A 21 -3.97 13.33 39.99
CA ILE A 21 -2.62 13.86 39.78
C ILE A 21 -1.83 12.98 38.81
N LEU A 22 -1.91 11.65 38.95
CA LEU A 22 -1.22 10.72 38.05
C LEU A 22 -1.70 10.86 36.61
N VAL A 23 -3.02 10.93 36.38
CA VAL A 23 -3.57 11.13 35.04
C VAL A 23 -3.09 12.46 34.46
N ALA A 24 -3.15 13.56 35.23
CA ALA A 24 -2.71 14.87 34.77
C ALA A 24 -1.22 14.90 34.35
N VAL A 25 -0.35 14.17 35.05
CA VAL A 25 1.08 14.07 34.72
C VAL A 25 1.32 13.15 33.51
N VAL A 26 0.57 12.06 33.38
CA VAL A 26 0.79 11.04 32.35
C VAL A 26 0.15 11.40 31.00
N THR A 27 -1.00 12.09 30.98
CA THR A 27 -1.71 12.50 29.75
C THR A 27 -0.82 13.23 28.72
N PRO A 28 -0.05 14.29 29.06
CA PRO A 28 0.77 14.97 28.06
C PRO A 28 1.87 14.08 27.47
N THR A 29 2.41 13.15 28.26
CA THR A 29 3.43 12.18 27.80
C THR A 29 2.83 11.18 26.82
N ILE A 30 1.61 10.70 27.05
CA ILE A 30 0.90 9.80 26.12
C ILE A 30 0.54 10.54 24.82
N MET A 31 0.10 11.79 24.91
CA MET A 31 -0.26 12.58 23.72
C MET A 31 0.96 12.93 22.86
N LYS A 32 2.11 13.23 23.46
CA LYS A 32 3.35 13.57 22.73
C LYS A 32 4.05 12.36 22.10
N THR A 33 3.83 11.16 22.63
CA THR A 33 4.50 9.94 22.16
C THR A 33 3.70 9.16 21.11
N ARG A 34 2.45 9.57 20.81
CA ARG A 34 1.68 8.97 19.71
C ARG A 34 2.27 9.43 18.37
N PRO A 35 2.88 8.54 17.57
CA PRO A 35 3.29 8.90 16.22
C PRO A 35 2.05 9.27 15.40
N ASN A 36 2.20 10.17 14.44
CA ASN A 36 1.15 10.48 13.48
C ASN A 36 0.69 9.16 12.83
N LYS A 37 -0.58 8.79 13.06
CA LYS A 37 -1.16 7.51 12.63
C LYS A 37 -1.08 7.38 11.11
N ASN A 38 -1.42 8.45 10.38
CA ASN A 38 -1.39 8.48 8.91
C ASN A 38 0.02 8.27 8.41
N LYS A 39 1.02 8.96 8.99
CA LYS A 39 2.44 8.73 8.66
C LYS A 39 2.89 7.29 8.82
N MET A 40 2.49 6.62 9.92
CA MET A 40 2.84 5.22 10.15
C MET A 40 2.13 4.30 9.16
N MET A 41 0.86 4.58 8.85
CA MET A 41 0.09 3.78 7.92
C MET A 41 0.56 3.96 6.48
N ILE A 42 0.93 5.17 6.04
CA ILE A 42 1.54 5.43 4.72
C ILE A 42 2.80 4.58 4.54
N LYS A 43 3.70 4.57 5.54
CA LYS A 43 4.88 3.69 5.50
C LYS A 43 4.49 2.22 5.36
N LYS A 44 3.55 1.77 6.18
CA LYS A 44 3.09 0.38 6.18
C LYS A 44 2.52 0.00 4.82
N THR A 45 1.61 0.80 4.28
CA THR A 45 0.93 0.51 3.01
C THR A 45 1.89 0.56 1.85
N PHE A 46 2.84 1.52 1.83
CA PHE A 46 3.88 1.57 0.80
C PHE A 46 4.75 0.30 0.79
N TYR A 47 5.30 -0.09 1.94
CA TYR A 47 6.12 -1.32 2.01
C TYR A 47 5.31 -2.58 1.75
N THR A 48 4.01 -2.57 2.09
CA THR A 48 3.11 -3.67 1.72
C THR A 48 2.95 -3.76 0.21
N THR A 49 2.70 -2.65 -0.47
CA THR A 49 2.64 -2.57 -1.93
C THR A 49 3.95 -3.02 -2.55
N GLU A 50 5.09 -2.57 -2.03
CA GLU A 50 6.42 -2.95 -2.52
C GLU A 50 6.63 -4.46 -2.42
N GLN A 51 6.29 -5.06 -1.29
CA GLN A 51 6.41 -6.49 -1.10
C GLN A 51 5.48 -7.28 -2.03
N ILE A 52 4.23 -6.83 -2.22
CA ILE A 52 3.28 -7.49 -3.11
C ILE A 52 3.75 -7.39 -4.55
N VAL A 53 4.08 -6.20 -5.04
CA VAL A 53 4.57 -5.99 -6.41
C VAL A 53 5.84 -6.79 -6.65
N ALA A 54 6.79 -6.80 -5.72
CA ALA A 54 7.99 -7.62 -5.82
C ALA A 54 7.66 -9.12 -5.86
N THR A 55 6.65 -9.58 -5.12
CA THR A 55 6.23 -11.00 -5.16
C THR A 55 5.58 -11.34 -6.50
N LEU A 56 4.75 -10.46 -7.04
CA LEU A 56 4.06 -10.68 -8.31
C LEU A 56 5.04 -10.66 -9.49
N ILE A 57 5.85 -9.61 -9.62
CA ILE A 57 6.74 -9.41 -10.77
C ILE A 57 7.84 -10.48 -10.86
N ASN A 58 8.25 -11.05 -9.72
CA ASN A 58 9.28 -12.09 -9.68
C ASN A 58 8.70 -13.51 -9.78
N ASP A 59 7.38 -13.69 -9.82
CA ASP A 59 6.77 -14.98 -10.09
C ASP A 59 6.57 -15.16 -11.60
N ALA A 60 7.52 -15.88 -12.22
CA ALA A 60 7.50 -16.18 -13.65
C ALA A 60 6.26 -16.95 -14.11
N ARG A 61 5.47 -17.54 -13.21
CA ARG A 61 4.19 -18.18 -13.55
C ARG A 61 3.07 -17.16 -13.77
N LEU A 62 3.16 -16.01 -13.09
CA LEU A 62 2.19 -14.92 -13.19
C LEU A 62 2.63 -13.93 -14.27
N TYR A 63 3.89 -13.52 -14.21
CA TYR A 63 4.52 -12.51 -15.07
C TYR A 63 5.90 -13.03 -15.53
N PRO A 64 5.94 -13.80 -16.64
CA PRO A 64 7.20 -14.25 -17.22
C PRO A 64 7.97 -13.08 -17.85
N ASP A 65 9.29 -13.07 -17.67
CA ASP A 65 10.17 -12.15 -18.40
C ASP A 65 10.37 -12.67 -19.83
N MET A 66 9.75 -12.01 -20.80
CA MET A 66 9.80 -12.37 -22.22
C MET A 66 10.84 -11.54 -22.99
N ARG A 67 11.73 -10.80 -22.33
CA ARG A 67 12.76 -9.98 -22.99
C ARG A 67 13.68 -10.78 -23.91
N GLU A 68 13.97 -12.03 -23.58
CA GLU A 68 14.77 -12.90 -24.44
C GLU A 68 14.01 -13.33 -25.71
N ALA A 69 12.67 -13.36 -25.65
CA ALA A 69 11.81 -13.57 -26.81
C ALA A 69 11.65 -12.29 -27.65
N CYS A 70 12.17 -11.14 -27.19
CA CYS A 70 12.07 -9.86 -27.90
C CYS A 70 13.16 -9.58 -28.92
N ASP A 71 13.97 -10.59 -29.27
CA ASP A 71 14.89 -10.42 -30.37
C ASP A 71 14.10 -10.15 -31.67
N SER A 72 14.51 -9.11 -32.40
CA SER A 72 14.05 -8.79 -33.75
C SER A 72 14.05 -10.01 -34.69
N GLU A 73 15.01 -10.92 -34.53
CA GLU A 73 15.10 -12.15 -35.31
C GLU A 73 14.07 -13.20 -34.85
N TRP A 74 13.76 -13.26 -33.55
CA TRP A 74 12.75 -14.17 -33.01
C TRP A 74 11.33 -13.73 -33.38
N LEU A 75 11.03 -12.43 -33.26
CA LEU A 75 9.74 -11.83 -33.65
C LEU A 75 9.45 -12.00 -35.15
N ALA A 76 10.47 -11.89 -36.00
CA ALA A 76 10.34 -12.12 -37.44
C ALA A 76 10.04 -13.59 -37.79
N ASN A 77 10.39 -14.53 -36.92
CA ASN A 77 10.25 -15.97 -37.14
C ASN A 77 9.08 -16.61 -36.35
N ASN A 78 8.47 -15.90 -35.40
CA ASN A 78 7.37 -16.38 -34.57
C ASN A 78 6.17 -15.41 -34.63
N THR A 79 5.62 -15.23 -35.83
CA THR A 79 4.48 -14.33 -36.10
C THR A 79 3.11 -14.96 -35.81
N GLU A 80 3.04 -16.19 -35.31
CA GLU A 80 1.80 -16.98 -35.19
C GLU A 80 1.51 -17.50 -33.78
N THR A 81 1.68 -16.65 -32.77
CA THR A 81 1.05 -16.90 -31.47
C THR A 81 0.47 -15.59 -30.96
N ASP A 82 -0.85 -15.41 -31.10
CA ASP A 82 -1.58 -14.27 -30.50
C ASP A 82 -1.31 -14.14 -28.99
N ASP A 83 -0.85 -15.23 -28.35
CA ASP A 83 -0.55 -15.32 -26.93
C ASP A 83 0.92 -15.01 -26.56
N MET A 84 1.82 -14.63 -27.47
CA MET A 84 3.23 -14.41 -27.12
C MET A 84 3.79 -13.12 -27.70
N TYR A 85 4.09 -12.17 -26.82
CA TYR A 85 4.65 -10.87 -27.16
C TYR A 85 5.73 -10.44 -26.16
N CYS A 86 6.38 -9.34 -26.51
CA CYS A 86 7.33 -8.67 -25.64
C CYS A 86 6.69 -8.06 -24.42
N ALA A 87 6.85 -8.72 -23.28
CA ALA A 87 6.44 -8.21 -21.99
C ALA A 87 7.65 -7.82 -21.13
N TRP A 88 7.56 -6.65 -20.50
CA TRP A 88 8.48 -6.20 -19.45
C TRP A 88 8.10 -6.70 -18.06
N GLY A 89 6.87 -7.18 -17.88
CA GLY A 89 6.30 -7.58 -16.61
C GLY A 89 4.78 -7.51 -16.59
N PHE A 90 4.22 -6.48 -15.95
CA PHE A 90 2.77 -6.29 -15.75
C PHE A 90 1.98 -5.98 -17.01
N ASP A 91 2.67 -5.62 -18.09
CA ASP A 91 2.13 -5.59 -19.44
C ASP A 91 1.80 -6.99 -19.97
N TYR A 92 2.19 -8.09 -19.29
CA TYR A 92 1.76 -9.47 -19.59
C TYR A 92 0.36 -9.78 -19.03
N ASP A 93 -0.68 -9.57 -19.84
CA ASP A 93 -2.09 -9.66 -19.45
C ASP A 93 -2.73 -11.03 -19.76
N ASN A 94 -1.99 -11.94 -20.39
CA ASN A 94 -2.47 -13.28 -20.71
C ASN A 94 -3.06 -14.03 -19.51
N LYS A 95 -4.03 -14.87 -19.85
CA LYS A 95 -4.77 -15.72 -18.92
C LYS A 95 -3.86 -16.65 -18.12
N ILE A 96 -4.00 -16.59 -16.80
CA ILE A 96 -3.36 -17.51 -15.86
C ILE A 96 -4.40 -18.06 -14.89
N SER A 97 -4.23 -19.32 -14.46
CA SER A 97 -4.96 -19.85 -13.32
C SER A 97 -4.04 -19.97 -12.11
N TYR A 98 -4.44 -19.33 -11.01
CA TYR A 98 -3.67 -19.31 -9.76
C TYR A 98 -4.63 -19.53 -8.59
N GLU A 99 -4.29 -20.46 -7.70
CA GLU A 99 -5.08 -20.81 -6.51
C GLU A 99 -6.57 -21.15 -6.79
N GLY A 100 -6.89 -21.64 -7.99
CA GLY A 100 -8.23 -22.04 -8.39
C GLY A 100 -9.08 -20.90 -8.98
N GLU A 101 -8.54 -19.68 -9.04
CA GLU A 101 -9.11 -18.56 -9.77
C GLU A 101 -8.39 -18.35 -11.10
N THR A 102 -8.98 -17.54 -11.98
CA THR A 102 -8.41 -17.17 -13.27
C THR A 102 -8.25 -15.65 -13.31
N TYR A 103 -7.08 -15.20 -13.75
CA TYR A 103 -6.75 -13.78 -13.89
C TYR A 103 -6.27 -13.53 -15.32
N GLU A 104 -6.85 -12.54 -16.00
CA GLU A 104 -6.55 -12.21 -17.40
C GLU A 104 -6.92 -10.76 -17.73
N GLY A 105 -6.33 -10.24 -18.81
CA GLY A 105 -6.59 -8.91 -19.35
C GLY A 105 -6.26 -7.77 -18.38
N ASP A 106 -6.94 -6.65 -18.59
CA ASP A 106 -6.77 -5.40 -17.85
C ASP A 106 -6.91 -5.53 -16.33
N THR A 107 -7.62 -6.56 -15.83
CA THR A 107 -7.90 -6.75 -14.40
C THR A 107 -7.00 -7.80 -13.74
N LYS A 108 -6.05 -8.38 -14.48
CA LYS A 108 -5.15 -9.39 -13.95
C LYS A 108 -4.34 -8.89 -12.76
N PHE A 109 -3.75 -7.69 -12.87
CA PHE A 109 -2.94 -7.10 -11.81
C PHE A 109 -3.76 -6.84 -10.55
N GLU A 110 -4.92 -6.17 -10.66
CA GLU A 110 -5.76 -5.85 -9.49
C GLU A 110 -6.22 -7.12 -8.76
N GLY A 111 -6.62 -8.17 -9.50
CA GLY A 111 -7.06 -9.43 -8.92
C GLY A 111 -5.93 -10.15 -8.17
N LEU A 112 -4.76 -10.23 -8.79
CA LEU A 112 -3.57 -10.83 -8.16
C LEU A 112 -3.05 -10.01 -6.99
N PHE A 113 -3.14 -8.68 -7.03
CA PHE A 113 -2.73 -7.80 -5.94
C PHE A 113 -3.68 -7.95 -4.74
N LYS A 114 -4.99 -7.89 -5.01
CA LYS A 114 -6.06 -8.04 -4.01
C LYS A 114 -6.00 -9.39 -3.30
N SER A 115 -5.65 -10.48 -4.00
CA SER A 115 -5.51 -11.82 -3.40
C SER A 115 -4.38 -11.93 -2.35
N ARG A 116 -3.42 -10.99 -2.35
CA ARG A 116 -2.34 -10.93 -1.34
C ARG A 116 -2.70 -10.14 -0.10
N LEU A 117 -3.89 -9.52 -0.07
CA LEU A 117 -4.35 -8.67 1.03
C LEU A 117 -5.49 -9.31 1.82
N ASN A 118 -5.59 -8.95 3.10
CA ASN A 118 -6.71 -9.36 3.94
C ASN A 118 -7.90 -8.40 3.73
N VAL A 119 -8.66 -8.65 2.66
CA VAL A 119 -9.80 -7.83 2.25
C VAL A 119 -10.99 -8.04 3.19
N LYS A 120 -11.60 -6.94 3.62
CA LYS A 120 -12.79 -6.90 4.48
C LYS A 120 -14.08 -6.72 3.67
N ALA A 121 -14.07 -5.81 2.70
CA ALA A 121 -15.22 -5.43 1.88
C ALA A 121 -14.75 -4.66 0.63
N GLY A 122 -15.62 -4.53 -0.38
CA GLY A 122 -15.35 -3.71 -1.58
C GLY A 122 -15.68 -4.43 -2.88
N THR A 123 -15.32 -3.77 -3.97
CA THR A 123 -15.33 -4.30 -5.35
C THR A 123 -13.94 -4.84 -5.70
N ASP A 124 -13.68 -5.10 -6.99
CA ASP A 124 -12.40 -5.61 -7.46
C ASP A 124 -11.31 -4.54 -7.51
N ASP A 125 -11.68 -3.35 -7.96
CA ASP A 125 -10.83 -2.16 -8.07
C ASP A 125 -10.76 -1.35 -6.77
N VAL A 126 -11.87 -1.19 -6.05
CA VAL A 126 -11.93 -0.39 -4.82
C VAL A 126 -12.34 -1.24 -3.62
N PHE A 127 -11.40 -1.44 -2.68
CA PHE A 127 -11.64 -2.31 -1.54
C PHE A 127 -10.99 -1.85 -0.24
N TYR A 128 -11.46 -2.43 0.85
CA TYR A 128 -11.05 -2.12 2.21
C TYR A 128 -10.38 -3.34 2.81
N THR A 129 -9.31 -3.10 3.54
CA THR A 129 -8.57 -4.14 4.28
C THR A 129 -8.93 -4.11 5.77
N THR A 130 -8.68 -5.20 6.48
CA THR A 130 -9.11 -5.34 7.90
C THR A 130 -8.48 -4.33 8.86
N ASP A 131 -7.37 -3.72 8.49
CA ASP A 131 -6.68 -2.67 9.24
C ASP A 131 -7.22 -1.26 8.96
N GLY A 132 -8.25 -1.14 8.12
CA GLY A 132 -8.97 0.11 7.85
C GLY A 132 -8.43 0.91 6.66
N VAL A 133 -7.48 0.37 5.89
CA VAL A 133 -6.97 1.01 4.68
C VAL A 133 -7.93 0.75 3.52
N LYS A 134 -8.22 1.79 2.75
CA LYS A 134 -8.93 1.71 1.47
C LYS A 134 -7.93 1.80 0.33
N TRP A 135 -8.09 0.88 -0.62
CA TRP A 135 -7.25 0.71 -1.79
C TRP A 135 -8.11 0.95 -3.01
N ASP A 136 -7.65 1.79 -3.91
CA ASP A 136 -8.27 2.04 -5.21
C ASP A 136 -7.22 1.75 -6.30
N LEU A 137 -7.42 0.63 -6.99
CA LEU A 137 -6.58 0.12 -8.06
C LEU A 137 -7.18 0.39 -9.44
N SER A 138 -8.24 1.20 -9.54
CA SER A 138 -8.89 1.51 -10.82
C SER A 138 -7.91 2.12 -11.84
N GLY A 139 -6.89 2.84 -11.37
CA GLY A 139 -5.80 3.40 -12.17
C GLY A 139 -4.77 2.38 -12.67
N THR A 140 -4.90 1.10 -12.32
CA THR A 140 -4.04 0.01 -12.83
C THR A 140 -4.67 -0.76 -13.98
N LYS A 141 -5.97 -0.58 -14.20
CA LYS A 141 -6.74 -1.31 -15.20
C LYS A 141 -6.33 -0.90 -16.61
N GLY A 142 -5.71 -1.81 -17.36
CA GLY A 142 -5.23 -1.54 -18.71
C GLY A 142 -4.16 -0.44 -18.74
N ALA A 143 -3.45 -0.25 -17.63
CA ALA A 143 -2.47 0.82 -17.47
C ALA A 143 -1.13 0.54 -18.17
N TRP A 144 -0.91 -0.73 -18.53
CA TRP A 144 0.28 -1.16 -19.24
C TRP A 144 -0.07 -1.73 -20.60
N ASP A 145 0.54 -1.16 -21.64
CA ASP A 145 0.30 -1.58 -23.00
C ASP A 145 1.30 -2.69 -23.41
N PRO A 146 0.84 -3.77 -24.05
CA PRO A 146 1.70 -4.87 -24.48
C PRO A 146 2.56 -4.51 -25.71
N GLY A 147 3.70 -5.19 -25.85
CA GLY A 147 4.47 -5.21 -27.11
C GLY A 147 5.43 -4.03 -27.33
N TYR A 148 5.63 -3.16 -26.33
CA TYR A 148 6.64 -2.10 -26.41
C TYR A 148 8.04 -2.67 -26.22
N THR A 149 8.99 -2.33 -27.10
CA THR A 149 10.37 -2.84 -27.06
C THR A 149 11.43 -1.78 -26.73
N SER A 150 11.06 -0.51 -26.69
CA SER A 150 11.96 0.62 -26.41
C SER A 150 12.31 0.79 -24.93
N GLY A 151 11.46 0.31 -24.03
CA GLY A 151 11.73 0.28 -22.60
C GLY A 151 10.46 0.14 -21.76
N PRO A 152 10.60 -0.23 -20.47
CA PRO A 152 9.46 -0.40 -19.58
C PRO A 152 8.74 0.91 -19.24
N GLN A 153 9.40 2.07 -19.42
CA GLN A 153 8.76 3.38 -19.23
C GLN A 153 7.76 3.73 -20.34
N ASP A 154 7.88 3.13 -21.52
CA ASP A 154 6.99 3.39 -22.66
C ASP A 154 5.77 2.46 -22.64
N ALA A 155 5.83 1.40 -21.84
CA ALA A 155 4.74 0.44 -21.64
C ALA A 155 3.68 0.93 -20.65
N GLY A 156 3.71 2.17 -20.18
CA GLY A 156 2.68 2.75 -19.30
C GLY A 156 2.99 2.67 -17.78
N ILE A 157 2.09 3.28 -17.00
CA ILE A 157 2.20 3.43 -15.54
C ILE A 157 0.83 3.17 -14.94
N GLY A 158 0.74 2.20 -14.02
CA GLY A 158 -0.44 1.95 -13.21
C GLY A 158 -0.43 2.76 -11.93
N GLU A 159 -1.58 3.30 -11.55
CA GLU A 159 -1.75 4.11 -10.35
C GLU A 159 -2.59 3.39 -9.29
N ILE A 160 -2.07 3.35 -8.07
CA ILE A 160 -2.79 2.85 -6.89
C ILE A 160 -3.01 4.02 -5.94
N LEU A 161 -4.27 4.44 -5.79
CA LEU A 161 -4.65 5.43 -4.78
C LEU A 161 -4.91 4.71 -3.45
N ILE A 162 -4.20 5.12 -2.41
CA ILE A 162 -4.31 4.54 -1.08
C ILE A 162 -4.81 5.59 -0.13
N ASP A 163 -5.88 5.25 0.57
CA ASP A 163 -6.41 6.01 1.69
C ASP A 163 -6.13 5.23 3.00
N VAL A 164 -5.32 5.81 3.87
CA VAL A 164 -4.74 5.11 5.03
C VAL A 164 -5.64 5.03 6.26
N ASN A 165 -6.75 5.75 6.27
CA ASN A 165 -7.75 5.72 7.35
C ASN A 165 -9.16 5.35 6.84
N GLY A 166 -9.35 5.13 5.54
CA GLY A 166 -10.53 4.49 4.98
C GLY A 166 -11.45 5.49 4.29
N ASP A 167 -12.58 5.81 4.92
CA ASP A 167 -13.46 6.92 4.49
C ASP A 167 -13.55 8.01 5.58
N ASP A 168 -12.72 7.92 6.61
CA ASP A 168 -12.66 8.90 7.68
C ASP A 168 -12.03 10.20 7.13
N PRO A 169 -12.59 11.40 7.39
CA PRO A 169 -11.99 12.64 6.91
C PRO A 169 -10.52 12.82 7.34
N PRO A 170 -9.70 13.54 6.55
CA PRO A 170 -10.10 14.42 5.44
C PRO A 170 -10.36 13.77 4.07
N ASN A 171 -9.98 12.52 3.81
CA ASN A 171 -10.04 11.86 2.49
C ASN A 171 -9.42 12.74 1.39
N ALA A 172 -8.19 13.20 1.62
CA ALA A 172 -7.54 14.19 0.79
C ALA A 172 -6.04 13.92 0.65
N ARG A 173 -5.53 14.13 -0.57
CA ARG A 173 -4.09 14.21 -0.85
C ARG A 173 -3.49 15.47 -0.26
N GLN A 174 -2.17 15.52 -0.16
CA GLN A 174 -1.45 16.63 0.50
C GLN A 174 -1.78 18.02 -0.05
N SER A 175 -2.15 18.13 -1.33
CA SER A 175 -2.51 19.42 -1.97
C SER A 175 -3.86 19.98 -1.52
N ALA A 176 -4.75 19.11 -1.03
CA ALA A 176 -6.12 19.44 -0.62
C ALA A 176 -6.32 19.38 0.90
N ALA A 177 -5.26 19.07 1.67
CA ALA A 177 -5.30 18.95 3.13
C ALA A 177 -4.24 19.83 3.80
N SER A 178 -4.33 19.96 5.12
CA SER A 178 -3.20 20.48 5.89
C SER A 178 -2.02 19.49 5.81
N ALA A 179 -0.79 19.98 5.95
CA ALA A 179 0.42 19.18 5.72
C ALA A 179 0.54 17.90 6.58
N ASP A 180 -0.18 17.82 7.70
CA ASP A 180 -0.13 16.70 8.64
C ASP A 180 -1.42 15.88 8.71
N ASP A 181 -2.51 16.35 8.07
CA ASP A 181 -3.83 15.71 8.14
C ASP A 181 -4.14 14.83 6.93
N PHE A 182 -3.40 14.96 5.82
CA PHE A 182 -3.62 14.15 4.62
C PHE A 182 -3.54 12.65 4.94
N ASP A 183 -4.40 11.89 4.27
CA ASP A 183 -4.59 10.45 4.43
C ASP A 183 -4.53 9.70 3.10
N GLN A 184 -4.55 10.43 1.97
CA GLN A 184 -4.46 9.84 0.64
C GLN A 184 -3.11 10.10 -0.02
N TYR A 185 -2.62 9.11 -0.75
CA TYR A 185 -1.47 9.24 -1.64
C TYR A 185 -1.52 8.21 -2.76
N VAL A 186 -0.79 8.47 -3.84
CA VAL A 186 -0.73 7.61 -5.03
C VAL A 186 0.63 6.93 -5.13
N ILE A 187 0.60 5.63 -5.43
CA ILE A 187 1.78 4.86 -5.85
C ILE A 187 1.67 4.62 -7.35
N GLU A 188 2.68 5.06 -8.08
CA GLU A 188 2.90 4.77 -9.49
C GLU A 188 3.73 3.50 -9.64
N VAL A 189 3.24 2.58 -10.46
CA VAL A 189 3.81 1.26 -10.71
C VAL A 189 4.14 1.14 -12.21
N MET A 190 5.42 1.00 -12.53
CA MET A 190 5.89 0.75 -13.90
C MET A 190 5.68 -0.72 -14.29
N ALA A 191 5.66 -1.01 -15.60
CA ALA A 191 5.47 -2.37 -16.12
C ALA A 191 6.48 -3.39 -15.54
N ASN A 192 7.71 -2.97 -15.26
CA ASN A 192 8.76 -3.82 -14.69
C ASN A 192 8.70 -3.97 -13.16
N GLY A 193 7.62 -3.54 -12.52
CA GLY A 193 7.46 -3.58 -11.06
C GLY A 193 8.26 -2.53 -10.28
N LYS A 194 8.90 -1.55 -10.94
CA LYS A 194 9.44 -0.38 -10.24
C LYS A 194 8.31 0.49 -9.74
N LEU A 195 8.52 1.06 -8.55
CA LEU A 195 7.51 1.81 -7.82
C LEU A 195 8.05 3.20 -7.52
N LYS A 196 7.19 4.20 -7.55
CA LYS A 196 7.43 5.48 -6.88
C LYS A 196 6.13 6.02 -6.33
N ILE A 197 6.21 6.87 -5.32
CA ILE A 197 5.06 7.69 -4.93
C ILE A 197 4.95 8.83 -5.95
N ALA A 198 3.72 9.19 -6.32
CA ALA A 198 3.47 10.28 -7.25
C ALA A 198 4.17 11.58 -6.79
N GLU A 199 4.73 12.32 -7.75
CA GLU A 199 5.64 13.44 -7.46
C GLU A 199 4.96 14.58 -6.70
N GLU A 200 3.66 14.72 -6.90
CA GLU A 200 2.80 15.65 -6.19
C GLU A 200 2.45 15.24 -4.75
N ASP A 201 2.90 14.07 -4.25
CA ASP A 201 2.75 13.62 -2.86
C ASP A 201 4.08 13.68 -2.07
N THR A 202 4.74 14.83 -2.12
CA THR A 202 6.06 15.08 -1.49
C THR A 202 6.15 14.66 -0.02
N LYS A 203 5.08 14.82 0.78
CA LYS A 203 5.06 14.44 2.20
C LYS A 203 4.99 12.93 2.38
N ALA A 204 4.25 12.22 1.54
CA ALA A 204 4.26 10.76 1.55
C ALA A 204 5.66 10.23 1.16
N ILE A 205 6.33 10.86 0.19
CA ILE A 205 7.73 10.57 -0.15
C ILE A 205 8.66 10.78 1.05
N GLU A 206 8.56 11.93 1.75
CA GLU A 206 9.32 12.21 2.97
C GLU A 206 9.06 11.17 4.08
N TYR A 207 7.82 10.68 4.17
CA TYR A 207 7.47 9.70 5.19
C TYR A 207 8.13 8.36 4.90
N VAL A 208 8.11 7.89 3.65
CA VAL A 208 8.66 6.59 3.27
C VAL A 208 10.19 6.60 3.17
N THR A 209 10.77 7.70 2.70
CA THR A 209 12.23 7.85 2.64
C THR A 209 12.78 7.85 4.06
N ILE A 210 13.52 6.80 4.41
CA ILE A 210 14.08 6.62 5.75
C ILE A 210 15.01 7.81 6.04
N ASN A 211 14.58 8.74 6.90
CA ASN A 211 15.53 9.57 7.65
C ASN A 211 16.31 8.62 8.57
N THR A 212 17.51 8.24 8.14
CA THR A 212 18.50 7.51 8.93
C THR A 212 19.11 8.40 10.04
N SER A 213 18.36 9.35 10.59
CA SER A 213 18.75 10.08 11.80
C SER A 213 18.30 9.33 13.08
N ILE A 214 18.57 8.03 13.14
CA ILE A 214 18.78 7.38 14.45
C ILE A 214 20.24 7.63 14.82
N ARG A 215 20.53 8.90 15.15
CA ARG A 215 21.69 9.39 15.90
C ARG A 215 21.55 10.91 15.98
N ASP A 216 20.92 11.36 17.06
CA ASP A 216 21.35 12.52 17.85
C ASP A 216 20.38 12.73 19.00
N ALA A 217 20.61 11.93 20.06
CA ALA A 217 20.28 12.26 21.45
C ALA A 217 20.86 11.15 22.35
N LEU A 218 22.19 11.15 22.49
CA LEU A 218 22.87 10.75 23.73
C LEU A 218 23.51 12.01 24.31
#